data_AF-A0A140L8D1-F1
#
_entry.id   AF-A0A140L8D1-F1
#
_cell.length_a   1.000
_cell.length_b   1.000
_cell.length_c   1.000
_cell.angle_alpha   90.00
_cell.angle_beta   90.00
_cell.angle_gamma   90.00
#
_symmetry.space_group_name_H-M   'P 1'
#
loop_
_entity.id
_entity.type
_entity.pdbx_description
1 polymer ?
#
loop_
_entity_poly.entity_id
_entity_poly.type
_entity_poly.pdbx_seq_one_letter_code
_entity_poly.pdbx_strand_id
1 'polypeptide(L)'
;MKISENKCKEKDVSFEDAIKRLEEIVNLLDEGSLTLNETLSLYEEGIRLYKCCNEILEKTEQKITILIKGDGEKYEEVDFKDFKGE
;
A
#
# COMPACT_ATOMS: atom_id res chain seq x y z
N MET A 1 1.96 7.81 -21.42
CA MET A 1 0.73 8.09 -20.66
C MET A 1 1.18 8.45 -19.25
N LYS A 2 1.25 9.74 -18.91
CA LYS A 2 1.73 10.20 -17.60
C LYS A 2 0.58 10.02 -16.62
N ILE A 3 0.62 8.96 -15.82
CA ILE A 3 -0.30 8.81 -14.69
C ILE A 3 0.26 9.73 -13.62
N SER A 4 -0.27 10.95 -13.64
CA SER A 4 0.02 12.04 -12.73
C SER A 4 -0.19 11.61 -11.28
N GLU A 5 0.69 12.13 -10.45
CA GLU A 5 0.80 11.97 -9.00
C GLU A 5 -0.53 12.23 -8.28
N ASN A 6 -1.37 11.20 -8.09
CA ASN A 6 -2.48 11.29 -7.15
C ASN A 6 -2.00 10.86 -5.77
N LYS A 7 -1.36 11.80 -5.07
CA LYS A 7 -1.07 11.73 -3.63
C LYS A 7 -2.35 11.33 -2.88
N CYS A 8 -2.25 10.37 -1.95
CA CYS A 8 -3.31 10.13 -0.96
C CYS A 8 -3.52 11.37 -0.09
N LYS A 9 -4.37 12.29 -0.55
CA LYS A 9 -4.87 13.41 0.23
C LYS A 9 -6.31 13.63 -0.14
N GLU A 10 -7.20 13.02 0.62
CA GLU A 10 -8.51 13.58 0.96
C GLU A 10 -9.05 12.83 2.19
N LYS A 11 -8.61 13.33 3.37
CA LYS A 11 -8.79 12.78 4.73
C LYS A 11 -7.98 11.50 4.98
N ASP A 12 -7.41 11.38 6.18
CA ASP A 12 -6.48 10.34 6.60
C ASP A 12 -7.08 8.92 6.50
N VAL A 13 -7.08 8.33 5.31
CA VAL A 13 -7.40 6.90 5.16
C VAL A 13 -6.19 6.13 5.69
N SER A 14 -6.41 5.40 6.79
CA SER A 14 -5.39 4.49 7.34
C SER A 14 -5.15 3.32 6.39
N PHE A 15 -4.02 2.61 6.57
CA PHE A 15 -3.75 1.40 5.79
C PHE A 15 -4.86 0.36 6.01
N GLU A 16 -5.28 0.22 7.25
CA GLU A 16 -6.33 -0.71 7.69
C GLU A 16 -7.68 -0.36 7.05
N ASP A 17 -8.05 0.92 7.01
CA ASP A 17 -9.29 1.37 6.36
C ASP A 17 -9.25 1.14 4.85
N ALA A 18 -8.10 1.39 4.21
CA ALA A 18 -7.93 1.18 2.78
C ALA A 18 -8.05 -0.31 2.39
N ILE A 19 -7.45 -1.20 3.18
CA ILE A 19 -7.56 -2.65 2.99
C ILE A 19 -8.98 -3.13 3.22
N LYS A 20 -9.63 -2.69 4.32
CA LYS A 20 -11.03 -3.04 4.59
C LYS A 20 -11.95 -2.63 3.43
N ARG A 21 -11.75 -1.42 2.89
CA ARG A 21 -12.54 -0.95 1.76
C ARG A 21 -12.27 -1.75 0.48
N LEU A 22 -11.02 -2.17 0.25
CA LEU A 22 -10.69 -3.06 -0.87
C LEU A 22 -11.40 -4.41 -0.76
N GLU A 23 -11.46 -5.01 0.44
CA GLU A 23 -12.20 -6.26 0.68
C GLU A 23 -13.69 -6.09 0.41
N GLU A 24 -14.30 -4.98 0.86
CA GLU A 24 -15.68 -4.64 0.54
C GLU A 24 -15.92 -4.52 -0.97
N ILE A 25 -15.02 -3.87 -1.69
CA ILE A 25 -15.11 -3.74 -3.15
C ILE A 25 -15.06 -5.11 -3.82
N VAL A 26 -14.14 -6.00 -3.40
CA VAL A 26 -14.06 -7.36 -3.95
C VAL A 26 -15.36 -8.12 -3.72
N ASN A 27 -15.90 -8.07 -2.50
CA ASN A 27 -17.18 -8.72 -2.18
C ASN A 27 -18.32 -8.19 -3.07
N LEU A 28 -18.41 -6.87 -3.25
CA LEU A 28 -19.44 -6.25 -4.11
C LEU A 28 -19.29 -6.67 -5.59
N LEU A 29 -18.05 -6.79 -6.07
CA LEU A 29 -17.77 -7.25 -7.43
C LEU A 29 -18.14 -8.73 -7.63
N ASP A 30 -17.91 -9.57 -6.62
CA ASP A 30 -18.23 -11.00 -6.63
C ASP A 30 -19.74 -11.28 -6.52
N GLU A 31 -20.51 -10.41 -5.85
CA GLU A 31 -21.98 -10.52 -5.75
C GLU A 31 -22.69 -10.44 -7.12
N GLY A 32 -22.05 -9.83 -8.12
CA GLY A 32 -22.50 -9.87 -9.52
C GLY A 32 -23.83 -9.14 -9.82
N SER A 33 -24.36 -8.35 -8.87
CA SER A 33 -25.62 -7.61 -9.01
C SER A 33 -25.44 -6.17 -9.51
N LEU A 34 -24.21 -5.77 -9.82
CA LEU A 34 -23.83 -4.42 -10.20
C LEU A 34 -24.05 -4.13 -11.69
N THR A 35 -24.42 -2.90 -12.00
CA THR A 35 -24.40 -2.38 -13.36
C THR A 35 -22.96 -2.12 -13.83
N LEU A 36 -22.76 -2.06 -15.15
CA LEU A 36 -21.44 -1.77 -15.73
C LEU A 36 -20.81 -0.49 -15.18
N ASN A 37 -21.59 0.57 -15.00
CA ASN A 37 -21.09 1.83 -14.46
C ASN A 37 -20.66 1.70 -13.00
N GLU A 38 -21.40 0.95 -12.19
CA GLU A 38 -21.05 0.69 -10.79
C GLU A 38 -19.78 -0.16 -10.69
N THR A 39 -19.67 -1.22 -11.51
CA THR A 39 -18.46 -2.04 -11.61
C THR A 39 -17.23 -1.21 -11.97
N LEU A 40 -17.35 -0.31 -12.95
CA LEU A 40 -16.25 0.58 -13.36
C LEU A 40 -15.88 1.54 -12.23
N SER A 41 -16.86 2.13 -11.54
CA SER A 41 -16.61 3.03 -10.41
C SER A 41 -15.89 2.32 -9.25
N LEU A 42 -16.32 1.10 -8.90
CA LEU A 42 -15.70 0.30 -7.85
C LEU A 42 -14.28 -0.14 -8.24
N TYR A 43 -14.06 -0.47 -9.50
CA TYR A 43 -12.73 -0.79 -10.01
C TYR A 43 -11.77 0.40 -9.91
N GLU A 44 -12.20 1.59 -10.33
CA GLU A 44 -11.40 2.82 -10.21
C GLU A 44 -11.08 3.16 -8.75
N GLU A 45 -12.06 3.00 -7.86
CA GLU A 45 -11.87 3.15 -6.41
C GLU A 45 -10.83 2.16 -5.88
N GLY A 46 -10.94 0.88 -6.26
CA GLY A 46 -10.00 -0.16 -5.86
C GLY A 46 -8.57 0.12 -6.32
N ILE A 47 -8.37 0.55 -7.56
CA ILE A 47 -7.05 0.95 -8.06
C ILE A 47 -6.45 2.11 -7.27
N ARG A 48 -7.28 3.08 -6.86
CA ARG A 48 -6.83 4.21 -6.03
C ARG A 48 -6.41 3.73 -4.64
N LEU A 49 -7.20 2.87 -4.01
CA LEU A 49 -6.89 2.32 -2.67
C LEU A 49 -5.63 1.46 -2.70
N TYR A 50 -5.47 0.61 -3.71
CA TYR A 50 -4.27 -0.21 -3.91
C TYR A 50 -3.00 0.66 -3.98
N LYS A 51 -3.04 1.73 -4.78
CA LYS A 51 -1.92 2.69 -4.86
C LYS A 51 -1.65 3.33 -3.50
N CYS A 52 -2.70 3.64 -2.75
CA CYS A 52 -2.54 4.21 -1.41
C CYS A 52 -1.82 3.26 -0.45
N CYS A 53 -2.25 2.00 -0.42
CA CYS A 53 -1.61 0.97 0.41
C CYS A 53 -0.13 0.84 0.07
N ASN A 54 0.22 0.77 -1.22
CA ASN A 54 1.61 0.70 -1.66
C ASN A 54 2.43 1.92 -1.21
N GLU A 55 1.88 3.13 -1.34
CA GLU A 55 2.57 4.34 -0.86
C GLU A 55 2.82 4.33 0.65
N ILE A 56 1.86 3.82 1.43
CA ILE A 56 2.02 3.71 2.89
C ILE A 56 3.11 2.68 3.23
N LEU A 57 3.10 1.54 2.56
CA LEU A 57 4.12 0.49 2.74
C LEU A 57 5.51 1.00 2.36
N GLU A 58 5.67 1.64 1.19
CA GLU A 58 6.95 2.18 0.76
C GLU A 58 7.50 3.23 1.74
N LYS A 59 6.65 4.13 2.25
CA LYS A 59 7.04 5.11 3.27
C LYS A 59 7.40 4.45 4.61
N THR A 60 6.81 3.30 4.92
CA THR A 60 7.07 2.57 6.16
C THR A 60 8.37 1.80 6.04
N GLU A 61 8.63 1.12 4.92
CA GLU A 61 9.89 0.45 4.62
C GLU A 61 11.08 1.41 4.71
N GLN A 62 10.96 2.62 4.15
CA GLN A 62 12.01 3.65 4.23
C GLN A 62 12.32 4.12 5.66
N LYS A 63 11.40 3.96 6.62
CA LYS A 63 11.60 4.35 8.02
C LYS A 63 12.21 3.24 8.86
N ILE A 64 12.16 1.99 8.41
CA ILE A 64 12.69 0.85 9.15
C ILE A 64 14.18 0.75 8.82
N THR A 65 15.01 1.55 9.48
CA THR A 65 16.46 1.34 9.49
C THR A 65 16.74 0.11 10.37
N ILE A 66 17.38 -0.92 9.81
CA ILE A 66 17.75 -2.12 10.56
C ILE A 66 19.13 -1.90 11.19
N LEU A 67 19.25 -2.13 12.50
CA LEU A 67 20.54 -2.19 13.21
C LEU A 67 21.08 -3.61 13.10
N ILE A 68 22.01 -3.87 12.18
CA ILE A 68 22.67 -5.18 12.04
C ILE A 68 23.92 -5.20 12.90
N LYS A 69 24.10 -6.27 13.69
CA LYS A 69 25.33 -6.52 14.44
C LYS A 69 26.42 -6.99 13.45
N GLY A 70 27.36 -6.12 13.13
CA GLY A 70 28.56 -6.46 12.37
C GLY A 70 29.52 -7.34 13.18
N ASP A 71 30.50 -7.93 12.49
CA ASP A 71 31.56 -8.73 13.10
C ASP A 71 32.42 -7.84 14.03
N GLY A 72 32.13 -7.94 15.33
CA GLY A 72 32.79 -7.19 16.40
C GLY A 72 31.95 -6.07 17.00
N GLU A 73 30.83 -6.42 17.65
CA GLU A 73 30.01 -5.55 18.53
C GLU A 73 29.64 -4.15 18.02
N LYS A 74 29.72 -3.92 16.71
CA LYS A 74 29.30 -2.67 16.07
C LYS A 74 27.95 -2.87 15.41
N TYR A 75 27.06 -1.90 15.58
CA TYR A 75 25.80 -1.86 14.86
C TYR A 75 26.00 -1.01 13.61
N GLU A 76 25.66 -1.56 12.45
CA GLU A 76 25.62 -0.83 11.19
C GLU A 76 24.16 -0.56 10.83
N GLU A 77 23.88 0.68 10.42
CA GLU A 77 22.59 1.06 9.86
C GLU A 77 22.52 0.59 8.42
N VAL A 78 21.50 -0.20 8.11
CA VAL A 78 21.30 -0.73 6.76
C VAL A 78 19.87 -0.44 6.33
N ASP A 79 19.71 -0.07 5.07
CA ASP A 79 18.41 0.16 4.46
C ASP A 79 17.63 -1.16 4.43
N PHE A 80 16.35 -1.13 4.78
CA PHE A 80 15.46 -2.28 4.74
C PHE A 80 15.49 -2.98 3.37
N LYS A 81 15.62 -2.21 2.28
CA LYS A 81 15.64 -2.74 0.91
C LYS A 81 16.87 -3.60 0.62
N ASP A 82 17.96 -3.37 1.32
CA ASP A 82 19.22 -4.10 1.17
C ASP A 82 19.33 -5.28 2.15
N PHE A 83 18.37 -5.43 3.07
CA PHE A 83 18.33 -6.53 4.02
C PHE A 83 17.91 -7.84 3.34
N LYS A 84 18.91 -8.65 2.99
CA LYS A 84 18.71 -10.05 2.63
C LYS A 84 18.70 -10.88 3.90
N GLY A 85 17.54 -11.01 4.53
CA GLY A 85 17.36 -11.93 5.64
C GLY A 85 17.79 -13.34 5.21
N GLU A 86 18.78 -13.89 5.92
CA GLU A 86 19.14 -15.32 5.84
C GLU A 86 18.13 -16.19 6.58
#